data_AF-A0A8T4ZYH7-F1
#
_entry.id   AF-A0A8T4ZYH7-F1
#
_cell.length_a   1.000
_cell.length_b   1.000
_cell.length_c   1.000
_cell.angle_alpha   90.00
_cell.angle_beta   90.00
_cell.angle_gamma   90.00
#
_symmetry.space_group_name_H-M   'P 1'
#
loop_
_entity.id
_entity.type
_entity.pdbx_description
1 polymer ?
#
loop_
_entity_poly.entity_id
_entity_poly.type
_entity_poly.pdbx_seq_one_letter_code
_entity_poly.pdbx_strand_id
1 'polypeptide(L)'
;MKTWLDVSVLRCPNCGRHYVEASWYVVEMEADIECGECGKEFNSKKNALDRVLLGFEINEGGKLQKVEVAKHLKIERTKIV
;
A
#
# COMPACT_ATOMS: atom_id res chain seq x y z
N MET A 1 4.38 4.33 22.94
CA MET A 1 3.73 3.11 22.41
C MET A 1 4.07 2.93 20.93
N LYS A 2 4.36 1.71 20.48
CA LYS A 2 4.55 1.40 19.05
C LYS A 2 3.26 0.85 18.44
N THR A 3 2.91 1.31 17.25
CA THR A 3 1.82 0.76 16.43
C THR A 3 2.26 0.68 14.98
N TRP A 4 1.51 -0.04 14.14
CA TRP A 4 1.92 -0.35 12.77
C TRP A 4 0.77 -0.20 11.77
N LEU A 5 1.11 0.12 10.52
CA LEU A 5 0.20 0.10 9.38
C LEU A 5 0.88 -0.61 8.21
N ASP A 6 0.21 -1.60 7.65
CA ASP A 6 0.64 -2.30 6.44
C ASP A 6 0.09 -1.57 5.21
N VAL A 7 0.98 -1.01 4.38
CA VAL A 7 0.63 -0.26 3.17
C VAL A 7 1.33 -0.83 1.95
N SER A 8 0.69 -0.70 0.81
CA SER A 8 1.21 -1.12 -0.49
C SER A 8 1.33 0.08 -1.43
N VAL A 9 2.46 0.14 -2.13
CA VAL A 9 2.71 1.12 -3.19
C VAL A 9 2.20 0.54 -4.50
N LEU A 10 1.40 1.32 -5.21
CA LEU A 10 0.85 0.98 -6.52
C LEU A 10 1.32 1.98 -7.56
N ARG A 11 1.30 1.57 -8.82
CA ARG A 11 1.48 2.49 -9.94
C ARG A 11 0.44 2.25 -11.01
N CYS A 12 -0.31 3.29 -11.39
CA CYS A 12 -1.23 3.22 -12.50
C CYS A 12 -0.47 2.81 -13.77
N PRO A 13 -0.87 1.72 -14.45
CA PRO A 13 -0.16 1.24 -15.63
C PRO A 13 -0.36 2.15 -16.85
N ASN A 14 -1.39 3.01 -16.84
CA ASN A 14 -1.72 3.85 -17.97
C ASN A 14 -1.00 5.21 -17.99
N CYS A 15 -0.87 5.87 -16.83
CA CYS A 15 -0.25 7.20 -16.74
C CYS A 15 0.96 7.27 -15.79
N GLY A 16 1.27 6.20 -15.06
CA GLY A 16 2.43 6.15 -14.17
C GLY A 16 2.25 6.79 -12.79
N ARG A 17 1.05 7.29 -12.46
CA ARG A 17 0.74 7.87 -11.13
C ARG A 17 0.94 6.84 -10.02
N HIS A 18 1.64 7.22 -8.96
CA HIS A 18 1.84 6.37 -7.77
C HIS A 18 0.73 6.60 -6.74
N TYR A 19 0.39 5.51 -6.04
CA TYR A 19 -0.54 5.50 -4.91
C TYR A 19 0.07 4.71 -3.75
N VAL A 20 -0.36 5.03 -2.53
CA VAL A 20 -0.10 4.23 -1.33
C VAL A 20 -1.45 3.97 -0.68
N GLU A 21 -1.77 2.70 -0.43
CA GLU A 21 -3.05 2.28 0.13
C GLU A 21 -2.82 1.18 1.18
N ALA A 22 -3.74 1.01 2.13
CA ALA A 22 -3.72 -0.09 3.07
C ALA A 22 -3.65 -1.42 2.31
N SER A 23 -2.68 -2.27 2.67
CA SER A 23 -2.37 -3.49 1.93
C SER A 23 -3.52 -4.48 1.88
N TRP A 24 -4.49 -4.39 2.79
CA TRP A 24 -5.68 -5.23 2.75
C TRP A 24 -6.51 -5.01 1.48
N TYR A 25 -6.76 -3.75 1.09
CA TYR A 25 -7.48 -3.45 -0.17
C TYR A 25 -6.67 -3.87 -1.41
N VAL A 26 -5.35 -3.71 -1.33
CA VAL A 26 -4.46 -3.98 -2.47
C VAL A 26 -4.20 -5.45 -2.67
N VAL A 27 -3.80 -6.17 -1.63
CA VAL A 27 -3.21 -7.52 -1.72
C VAL A 27 -4.23 -8.61 -1.41
N GLU A 28 -5.16 -8.35 -0.48
CA GLU A 28 -6.14 -9.35 -0.03
C GLU A 28 -7.46 -9.23 -0.82
N MET A 29 -7.99 -8.02 -0.98
CA MET A 29 -9.19 -7.81 -1.82
C MET A 29 -8.89 -7.79 -3.32
N GLU A 30 -7.64 -7.46 -3.70
CA GLU A 30 -7.23 -7.24 -5.09
C GLU A 30 -8.17 -6.29 -5.86
N ALA A 31 -8.72 -5.29 -5.18
CA ALA A 31 -9.77 -4.44 -5.75
C ALA A 31 -9.25 -3.70 -6.99
N ASP A 32 -10.09 -3.62 -8.02
CA ASP A 32 -9.86 -2.66 -9.11
C ASP A 32 -10.12 -1.24 -8.58
N ILE A 33 -9.25 -0.30 -8.96
CA ILE A 33 -9.35 1.10 -8.53
C ILE A 33 -9.32 2.03 -9.74
N GLU A 34 -10.08 3.12 -9.67
CA GLU A 34 -10.02 4.18 -10.67
C GLU A 34 -8.83 5.10 -10.44
N CYS A 35 -8.01 5.31 -11.46
CA CYS A 35 -6.93 6.29 -11.41
C CYS A 35 -7.51 7.72 -11.41
N GLY A 36 -7.48 8.40 -10.27
CA GLY A 36 -7.93 9.80 -10.16
C GLY A 36 -7.17 10.82 -11.03
N GLU A 37 -6.10 10.43 -11.73
CA GLU A 37 -5.39 11.28 -12.70
C GLU A 37 -5.90 11.08 -14.14
N CYS A 38 -6.10 9.84 -14.59
CA CYS A 38 -6.44 9.54 -15.98
C CYS A 38 -7.81 8.86 -16.19
N GLY A 39 -8.55 8.64 -15.10
CA GLY A 39 -9.89 8.03 -15.09
C GLY A 39 -9.94 6.55 -15.46
N LYS A 40 -8.80 5.89 -15.72
CA LYS A 40 -8.80 4.46 -16.07
C LYS A 40 -8.76 3.58 -14.83
N GLU A 41 -9.58 2.55 -14.83
CA GLU A 41 -9.57 1.49 -13.83
C GLU A 41 -8.39 0.52 -14.04
N PHE A 42 -7.85 -0.01 -12.95
CA PHE A 42 -6.82 -1.04 -12.97
C PHE A 42 -6.80 -1.88 -11.70
N ASN A 43 -6.36 -3.13 -11.82
CA ASN A 43 -6.22 -4.03 -10.70
C ASN A 43 -5.07 -3.62 -9.77
N SER A 44 -5.38 -3.45 -8.49
CA SER A 44 -4.40 -2.99 -7.49
C SER A 44 -3.25 -3.98 -7.30
N LYS A 45 -3.50 -5.26 -6.97
CA LYS A 45 -2.43 -6.25 -6.71
C LYS A 45 -1.48 -6.45 -7.88
N LYS A 46 -2.02 -6.57 -9.10
CA LYS A 46 -1.20 -6.76 -10.32
C LYS A 46 -0.25 -5.60 -10.57
N ASN A 47 -0.62 -4.41 -10.09
CA ASN A 47 0.15 -3.17 -10.26
C ASN A 47 0.84 -2.70 -8.96
N ALA A 48 0.88 -3.55 -7.94
CA ALA A 48 1.62 -3.30 -6.71
C ALA A 48 3.14 -3.47 -6.93
N LEU A 49 3.90 -2.51 -6.40
CA LEU A 49 5.35 -2.38 -6.56
C LEU A 49 6.11 -2.69 -5.28
N ASP A 50 5.59 -2.28 -4.13
CA ASP A 50 6.20 -2.48 -2.81
C ASP A 50 5.11 -2.64 -1.75
N ARG A 51 5.42 -3.31 -0.65
CA ARG A 51 4.53 -3.47 0.51
C ARG A 51 5.37 -3.27 1.75
N VAL A 52 5.02 -2.31 2.59
CA VAL A 52 5.80 -1.96 3.76
C VAL A 52 4.94 -1.92 5.02
N LEU A 53 5.52 -2.36 6.12
CA LEU A 53 4.98 -2.12 7.45
C LEU A 53 5.57 -0.81 7.96
N LEU A 54 4.74 0.23 8.05
CA LEU A 54 5.11 1.49 8.70
C LEU A 54 5.00 1.31 10.22
N GLY A 55 6.03 1.73 10.94
CA GLY A 55 6.04 1.83 12.39
C GLY A 55 5.76 3.25 12.83
N PHE A 56 4.92 3.39 13.86
CA PHE A 56 4.56 4.67 14.46
C PHE A 56 4.89 4.66 15.94
N GLU A 57 5.54 5.74 16.40
CA GLU A 57 5.72 5.99 17.82
C GLU A 57 4.69 7.02 18.28
N ILE A 58 3.90 6.64 19.29
CA ILE A 58 2.84 7.46 19.88
C ILE A 58 3.23 7.77 21.33
N ASN A 59 3.09 9.03 21.73
CA ASN A 59 3.31 9.46 23.11
C ASN A 59 2.12 9.11 24.03
N GLU A 60 2.26 9.37 25.33
CA GLU A 60 1.20 9.09 26.31
C GLU A 60 -0.10 9.87 26.04
N GLY A 61 -0.01 11.02 25.38
CA GLY A 61 -1.16 11.84 24.96
C GLY A 61 -1.84 11.37 23.66
N GLY A 62 -1.47 10.22 23.11
CA GLY A 62 -2.09 9.67 21.89
C GLY A 62 -1.67 10.39 20.59
N LYS A 63 -0.63 11.22 20.63
CA LYS A 63 -0.12 11.92 19.43
C LYS A 63 1.04 11.17 18.82
N LEU A 64 1.00 11.00 17.51
CA LEU A 64 2.09 10.47 16.69
C LEU A 64 3.30 11.40 16.78
N GLN A 65 4.47 10.82 17.04
CA GLN A 65 5.75 11.52 17.16
C GLN A 65 6.71 11.17 16.04
N LYS A 66 6.70 9.91 15.58
CA LYS A 66 7.64 9.41 14.58
C LYS A 66 6.96 8.39 13.67
N VAL A 67 7.36 8.37 12.40
CA VAL A 67 7.03 7.34 11.41
C VAL A 67 8.32 6.79 10.82
N GLU A 68 8.42 5.48 10.65
CA GLU A 68 9.53 4.83 9.97
C GLU A 68 9.07 3.62 9.14
N VAL A 69 9.81 3.27 8.10
CA VAL A 69 9.63 1.98 7.41
C VAL A 69 10.24 0.90 8.28
N ALA A 70 9.39 0.12 8.97
CA ALA A 70 9.85 -0.92 9.87
C ALA A 70 10.28 -2.18 9.10
N LYS A 71 9.62 -2.50 7.97
CA LYS A 71 9.90 -3.70 7.18
C LYS A 71 9.33 -3.61 5.76
N HIS A 72 10.05 -4.18 4.80
CA HIS A 72 9.48 -4.56 3.48
C HIS A 72 8.91 -5.98 3.53
N LEU A 73 7.68 -6.13 3.07
CA LEU A 73 6.93 -7.38 3.01
C LEU A 73 6.85 -7.88 1.56
N LYS A 74 6.67 -9.19 1.38
CA LYS A 74 6.51 -9.76 0.04
C LYS A 74 5.11 -9.49 -0.50
N ILE A 75 5.03 -9.22 -1.81
CA ILE A 75 3.78 -9.25 -2.56
C ILE A 75 3.72 -10.61 -3.26
N GLU A 76 2.85 -11.49 -2.81
CA GLU A 76 2.64 -12.78 -3.46
C GLU A 76 1.85 -12.57 -4.75
N ARG A 77 2.43 -12.94 -5.89
CA ARG A 77 1.75 -12.92 -7.18
C ARG A 77 1.38 -14.35 -7.52
N THR A 78 0.10 -14.65 -7.64
CA THR A 78 -0.36 -15.95 -8.16
C THR A 78 0.20 -16.10 -9.56
N LYS A 79 1.06 -17.10 -9.77
CA LYS A 79 1.52 -17.47 -11.11
C LYS A 79 0.29 -17.98 -11.85
N ILE A 80 -0.15 -17.26 -12.89
CA ILE A 80 -1.05 -17.84 -13.88
C ILE A 80 -0.17 -18.83 -14.66
N VAL A 81 -0.49 -20.12 -14.52
CA VAL A 81 0.12 -21.24 -15.26
C VAL A 81 -0.45 -21.27 -16.67
#